data_AF-A0A7S3HX16-F1
#
_entry.id   AF-A0A7S3HX16-F1
#
_cell.length_a   1.000
_cell.length_b   1.000
_cell.length_c   1.000
_cell.angle_alpha   90.00
_cell.angle_beta   90.00
_cell.angle_gamma   90.00
#
_symmetry.space_group_name_H-M   'P 1'
#
loop_
_entity.id
_entity.type
_entity.pdbx_description
1 polymer ?
#
loop_
_entity_poly.entity_id
_entity_poly.type
_entity_poly.pdbx_seq_one_letter_code
_entity_poly.pdbx_strand_id
1 'polypeptide(L)'
;MHGLISYGHSMVLRFGYEVCQFALIFHIPFVTMTLCQMVGMSILAPGLPDFNVYDIRLPCERMGLCYPDDHLWQMLNTVDYRELMSIPAEQGDLWEECASLPHLTLLYDWDNAWGYSLAPLLDAGVPVLIYSGDMDYICNWMGGFAWTNALVWDGQ
;
A
#
# COMPACT_ATOMS: atom_id res chain seq x y z
N MET A 1 -2.92 -15.09 -13.26
CA MET A 1 -2.26 -13.83 -13.70
C MET A 1 -3.22 -13.13 -14.65
N HIS A 2 -3.76 -11.97 -14.27
CA HIS A 2 -4.78 -11.24 -15.04
C HIS A 2 -4.26 -10.59 -16.33
N GLY A 3 -3.23 -11.18 -16.95
CA GLY A 3 -2.60 -10.63 -18.16
C GLY A 3 -1.80 -9.34 -17.94
N LEU A 4 -1.60 -8.89 -16.69
CA LEU A 4 -0.91 -7.63 -16.37
C LEU A 4 0.59 -7.63 -16.73
N ILE A 5 1.22 -8.80 -16.79
CA ILE A 5 2.65 -8.95 -17.10
C ILE A 5 2.87 -10.00 -18.17
N SER A 6 3.86 -9.76 -19.03
CA SER A 6 4.33 -10.75 -20.01
C SER A 6 5.23 -11.80 -19.36
N TYR A 7 5.44 -12.93 -20.02
CA TYR A 7 6.41 -13.94 -19.57
C TYR A 7 7.82 -13.36 -19.44
N GLY A 8 8.26 -12.54 -20.41
CA GLY A 8 9.55 -11.84 -20.37
C GLY A 8 9.70 -10.98 -19.12
N HIS A 9 8.66 -10.20 -18.81
CA HIS A 9 8.63 -9.35 -17.62
C HIS A 9 8.63 -10.14 -16.32
N SER A 10 7.91 -11.28 -16.26
CA SER A 10 7.93 -12.16 -15.08
C SER A 10 9.34 -12.68 -14.72
N MET A 11 10.21 -12.90 -15.72
CA MET A 11 11.60 -13.30 -15.48
C MET A 11 12.40 -12.15 -14.84
N VAL A 12 12.21 -10.92 -15.32
CA VAL A 12 12.85 -9.73 -14.76
C VAL A 12 12.36 -9.49 -13.33
N LEU A 13 11.06 -9.58 -13.08
CA LEU A 13 10.47 -9.43 -11.75
C LEU A 13 11.03 -10.47 -10.78
N ARG A 14 11.10 -11.73 -11.20
CA ARG A 14 11.66 -12.79 -10.37
C ARG A 14 13.10 -12.49 -9.99
N PHE A 15 13.95 -12.17 -10.95
CA PHE A 15 15.33 -11.79 -10.66
C PHE A 15 15.42 -10.56 -9.73
N GLY A 16 14.61 -9.53 -9.99
CA GLY A 16 14.55 -8.33 -9.17
C GLY A 16 14.16 -8.62 -7.72
N TYR A 17 13.15 -9.48 -7.49
CA TYR A 17 12.75 -9.85 -6.14
C TYR A 17 13.80 -10.70 -5.42
N GLU A 18 14.57 -11.55 -6.11
CA GLU A 18 15.72 -12.24 -5.50
C GLU A 18 16.79 -11.24 -5.03
N VAL A 19 17.06 -10.20 -5.83
CA VAL A 19 17.99 -9.12 -5.44
C VAL A 19 17.46 -8.31 -4.25
N CYS A 20 16.17 -7.99 -4.23
CA CYS A 20 15.50 -7.36 -3.09
C CYS A 20 15.60 -8.22 -1.81
N GLN A 21 15.30 -9.52 -1.91
CA GLN A 21 15.43 -10.48 -0.81
C GLN A 21 16.85 -10.55 -0.27
N PHE A 22 17.85 -10.55 -1.16
CA PHE A 22 19.25 -10.49 -0.75
C PHE A 22 19.61 -9.16 -0.06
N ALA A 23 19.11 -8.04 -0.57
CA ALA A 23 19.35 -6.71 0.01
C ALA A 23 18.78 -6.58 1.44
N LEU A 24 17.64 -7.22 1.73
CA LEU A 24 17.03 -7.25 3.07
C LEU A 24 18.00 -7.77 4.15
N ILE A 25 18.94 -8.67 3.81
CA ILE A 25 19.93 -9.23 4.75
C ILE A 25 20.88 -8.15 5.31
N PHE A 26 21.16 -7.09 4.53
CA PHE A 26 22.14 -6.07 4.93
C PHE A 26 21.54 -5.00 5.86
N HIS A 27 20.22 -4.97 6.06
CA HIS A 27 19.53 -3.98 6.88
C HIS A 27 19.91 -2.53 6.54
N ILE A 28 19.95 -2.19 5.24
CA ILE A 28 20.19 -0.83 4.74
C ILE A 28 18.88 -0.30 4.14
N PRO A 29 18.01 0.37 4.95
CA PRO A 29 16.63 0.65 4.57
C PRO A 29 16.48 1.37 3.23
N PHE A 30 17.30 2.39 2.98
CA PHE A 30 17.24 3.16 1.74
C PHE A 30 17.53 2.31 0.49
N VAL A 31 18.53 1.42 0.57
CA VAL A 31 18.93 0.56 -0.55
C VAL A 31 17.87 -0.51 -0.78
N THR A 32 17.42 -1.15 0.29
CA THR A 32 16.38 -2.18 0.24
C THR A 32 15.08 -1.62 -0.31
N MET A 33 14.59 -0.50 0.22
CA MET A 33 13.36 0.16 -0.21
C MET A 33 13.41 0.47 -1.69
N THR A 34 14.50 1.11 -2.13
CA THR A 34 14.67 1.49 -3.54
C THR A 34 14.64 0.25 -4.43
N LEU A 35 15.39 -0.80 -4.09
CA LEU A 35 15.43 -2.03 -4.89
C LEU A 35 14.07 -2.74 -4.93
N CYS A 36 13.47 -2.97 -3.77
CA CYS A 36 12.21 -3.69 -3.63
C CYS A 36 11.04 -2.93 -4.29
N GLN A 37 10.96 -1.61 -4.10
CA GLN A 37 9.94 -0.80 -4.75
C GLN A 37 10.13 -0.71 -6.26
N MET A 38 11.36 -0.53 -6.76
CA MET A 38 11.58 -0.46 -8.22
C MET A 38 11.10 -1.71 -8.95
N VAL A 39 11.22 -2.90 -8.34
CA VAL A 39 10.74 -4.15 -8.93
C VAL A 39 9.22 -4.12 -9.07
N GLY A 40 8.49 -3.80 -8.01
CA GLY A 40 7.02 -3.70 -8.05
C GLY A 40 6.53 -2.56 -8.94
N MET A 41 7.20 -1.41 -8.92
CA MET A 41 6.88 -0.27 -9.76
C MET A 41 7.12 -0.55 -11.24
N SER A 42 7.94 -1.54 -11.61
CA SER A 42 8.12 -1.91 -13.02
C SER A 42 6.85 -2.47 -13.68
N ILE A 43 5.86 -2.90 -12.89
CA ILE A 43 4.53 -3.33 -13.36
C ILE A 43 3.65 -2.12 -13.67
N LEU A 44 3.91 -0.98 -13.05
CA LEU A 44 3.17 0.25 -13.26
C LEU A 44 3.84 1.09 -14.35
N ALA A 45 3.04 1.62 -15.28
CA ALA A 45 3.55 2.51 -16.31
C ALA A 45 4.16 3.79 -15.68
N PRO A 46 5.27 4.33 -16.21
CA PRO A 46 5.82 5.61 -15.77
C PRO A 46 4.78 6.72 -15.98
N GLY A 47 4.43 7.42 -14.91
CA GLY A 47 3.34 8.40 -14.94
C GLY A 47 2.02 7.78 -14.51
N LEU A 48 1.02 7.81 -15.39
CA LEU A 48 -0.32 7.29 -15.08
C LEU A 48 -0.31 5.78 -15.27
N PRO A 49 -0.57 4.97 -14.23
CA PRO A 49 -0.64 3.52 -14.37
C PRO A 49 -1.68 3.07 -15.41
N ASP A 50 -1.40 1.99 -16.16
CA ASP A 50 -2.33 1.44 -17.15
C ASP A 50 -3.61 0.86 -16.52
N PHE A 51 -3.54 0.50 -15.24
CA PHE A 51 -4.64 -0.03 -14.44
C PHE A 51 -4.65 0.59 -13.03
N ASN A 52 -5.79 0.55 -12.36
CA ASN A 52 -5.93 1.06 -11.01
C ASN A 52 -5.20 0.15 -10.03
N VAL A 53 -4.23 0.69 -9.28
CA VAL A 53 -3.41 -0.08 -8.32
C VAL A 53 -4.22 -0.68 -7.16
N TYR A 54 -5.44 -0.19 -6.94
CA TYR A 54 -6.39 -0.68 -5.94
C TYR A 54 -7.45 -1.62 -6.51
N ASP A 55 -7.58 -1.71 -7.84
CA ASP A 55 -8.47 -2.65 -8.54
C ASP A 55 -7.98 -2.91 -9.97
N ILE A 56 -7.35 -4.06 -10.18
CA ILE A 56 -6.77 -4.46 -11.48
C ILE A 56 -7.79 -4.60 -12.62
N ARG A 57 -9.09 -4.54 -12.34
CA ARG A 57 -10.15 -4.62 -13.34
C ARG A 57 -10.46 -3.25 -13.95
N LEU A 58 -10.01 -2.18 -13.32
CA LEU A 58 -10.32 -0.80 -13.70
C LEU A 58 -9.09 -0.10 -14.29
N PRO A 59 -9.27 0.85 -15.22
CA PRO A 59 -8.20 1.77 -15.58
C PRO A 59 -7.89 2.73 -14.42
N CYS A 60 -6.66 3.23 -14.34
CA CYS A 60 -6.36 4.36 -13.45
C CYS A 60 -6.83 5.65 -14.13
N GLU A 61 -7.85 6.32 -13.58
CA GLU A 61 -8.46 7.48 -14.25
C GLU A 61 -7.69 8.79 -14.02
N ARG A 62 -6.94 8.87 -12.92
CA ARG A 62 -6.15 10.05 -12.53
C ARG A 62 -4.96 9.69 -11.65
N MET A 63 -3.97 10.57 -11.62
CA MET A 63 -2.83 10.45 -10.71
C MET A 63 -3.30 10.50 -9.25
N GLY A 64 -2.56 9.80 -8.38
CA GLY A 64 -2.89 9.65 -6.95
C GLY A 64 -3.70 8.37 -6.73
N LEU A 65 -4.94 8.52 -6.29
CA LEU A 65 -5.76 7.39 -5.83
C LEU A 65 -6.44 6.58 -6.95
N CYS A 66 -6.20 6.90 -8.22
CA CYS A 66 -6.75 6.23 -9.42
C CYS A 66 -8.27 6.18 -9.57
N TYR A 67 -9.05 6.64 -8.58
CA TYR A 67 -10.50 6.76 -8.65
C TYR A 67 -10.94 8.17 -9.09
N PRO A 68 -12.10 8.32 -9.74
CA PRO A 68 -12.68 9.63 -10.03
C PRO A 68 -12.97 10.40 -8.74
N ASP A 69 -13.09 11.72 -8.85
CA ASP A 69 -13.49 12.56 -7.72
C ASP A 69 -14.89 12.16 -7.23
N ASP A 70 -15.00 11.79 -5.96
CA ASP A 70 -16.25 11.40 -5.29
C ASP A 70 -16.97 12.60 -4.66
N HIS A 71 -16.42 13.80 -4.84
CA HIS A 71 -16.89 15.07 -4.31
C HIS A 71 -16.78 15.22 -2.78
N LEU A 72 -16.06 14.32 -2.11
CA LEU A 72 -15.90 14.35 -0.66
C LEU A 72 -15.16 15.61 -0.22
N TRP A 73 -14.13 16.01 -0.98
CA TRP A 73 -13.36 17.23 -0.70
C TRP A 73 -14.24 18.48 -0.70
N GLN A 74 -15.14 18.60 -1.67
CA GLN A 74 -16.05 19.74 -1.83
C GLN A 74 -17.03 19.78 -0.67
N MET A 75 -17.60 18.64 -0.29
CA MET A 75 -18.56 18.54 0.81
C MET A 75 -17.92 18.88 2.15
N LEU A 76 -16.78 18.24 2.47
CA LEU A 76 -16.12 18.36 3.77
C LEU A 76 -15.49 19.75 4.00
N ASN A 77 -15.24 20.50 2.93
CA ASN A 77 -14.71 21.86 3.01
C ASN A 77 -15.77 22.98 2.88
N THR A 78 -17.06 22.63 2.80
CA THR A 78 -18.12 23.64 2.89
C THR A 78 -18.16 24.29 4.28
N VAL A 79 -18.57 25.56 4.34
CA VAL A 79 -18.76 26.29 5.61
C VAL A 79 -19.76 25.57 6.49
N ASP A 80 -20.93 25.20 5.93
CA ASP A 80 -22.00 24.51 6.66
C ASP A 80 -21.53 23.20 7.30
N TYR A 81 -20.76 22.36 6.57
CA TYR A 81 -20.25 21.11 7.12
C TYR A 81 -19.21 21.33 8.22
N ARG A 82 -18.30 22.29 8.02
CA ARG A 82 -17.27 22.62 9.01
C ARG A 82 -17.88 23.20 10.28
N GLU A 83 -18.84 24.09 10.17
CA GLU A 83 -19.60 24.63 11.30
C GLU A 83 -20.36 23.53 12.06
N LEU A 84 -21.04 22.64 11.34
CA LEU A 84 -21.73 21.49 11.92
C LEU A 84 -20.78 20.60 12.75
N MET A 85 -19.56 20.40 12.25
CA MET A 85 -18.52 19.60 12.92
C MET A 85 -17.69 20.39 13.94
N SER A 86 -18.07 21.65 14.23
CA SER A 86 -17.34 22.55 15.13
C SER A 86 -15.87 22.78 14.75
N ILE A 87 -15.58 22.74 13.45
CA ILE A 87 -14.28 23.07 12.86
C ILE A 87 -14.33 24.55 12.47
N PRO A 88 -13.54 25.44 13.09
CA PRO A 88 -13.60 26.86 12.77
C PRO A 88 -13.35 27.11 11.28
N ALA A 89 -14.18 27.95 10.64
CA ALA A 89 -14.02 28.25 9.22
C ALA A 89 -12.71 29.01 8.92
N GLU A 90 -12.22 29.78 9.89
CA GLU A 90 -11.00 30.58 9.77
C GLU A 90 -9.74 29.91 10.33
N GLN A 91 -9.85 28.68 10.86
CA GLN A 91 -8.72 27.96 11.46
C GLN A 91 -8.65 26.51 10.98
N GLY A 92 -7.42 26.02 10.82
CA GLY A 92 -7.15 24.67 10.36
C GLY A 92 -7.12 24.54 8.84
N ASP A 93 -6.35 23.56 8.38
CA ASP A 93 -6.19 23.28 6.96
C ASP A 93 -7.51 22.80 6.33
N LEU A 94 -7.59 22.91 5.01
CA LEU A 94 -8.66 22.26 4.26
C LEU A 94 -8.51 20.75 4.43
N TRP A 95 -9.63 20.06 4.55
CA TRP A 95 -9.65 18.62 4.54
C TRP A 95 -9.03 18.11 3.23
N GLU A 96 -8.17 17.12 3.33
CA GLU A 96 -7.60 16.37 2.21
C GLU A 96 -7.65 14.88 2.53
N GLU A 97 -7.78 14.05 1.50
CA GLU A 97 -7.92 12.60 1.68
C GLU A 97 -6.60 11.93 2.12
N CYS A 98 -5.47 12.42 1.60
CA CYS A 98 -4.15 11.88 1.90
C CYS A 98 -3.15 13.02 2.13
N ALA A 99 -2.69 13.18 3.37
CA ALA A 99 -1.73 14.21 3.73
C ALA A 99 -0.30 13.86 3.31
N SER A 100 0.35 14.76 2.57
CA SER A 100 1.69 14.51 2.03
C SER A 100 2.79 14.52 3.10
N LEU A 101 2.68 15.39 4.11
CA LEU A 101 3.73 15.56 5.11
C LEU A 101 3.94 14.29 5.96
N PRO A 102 2.89 13.67 6.56
CA PRO A 102 3.05 12.40 7.27
C PRO A 102 3.64 11.31 6.39
N HIS A 103 3.19 11.18 5.14
CA HIS A 103 3.74 10.22 4.19
C HIS A 103 5.24 10.39 4.00
N LEU A 104 5.70 11.61 3.71
CA LEU A 104 7.13 11.92 3.52
C LEU A 104 7.96 11.64 4.78
N THR A 105 7.41 11.94 5.97
CA THR A 105 8.12 11.70 7.23
C THR A 105 8.28 10.22 7.59
N LEU A 106 7.41 9.36 7.04
CA LEU A 106 7.39 7.92 7.32
C LEU A 106 7.94 7.06 6.17
N LEU A 107 8.57 7.66 5.16
CA LEU A 107 9.15 6.90 4.03
C LEU A 107 10.15 5.82 4.47
N TYR A 108 10.88 6.06 5.56
CA TYR A 108 11.86 5.11 6.10
C TYR A 108 11.24 3.97 6.92
N ASP A 109 9.94 4.03 7.21
CA ASP A 109 9.21 2.96 7.91
C ASP A 109 8.66 1.89 6.94
N TRP A 110 8.69 2.16 5.63
CA TRP A 110 7.99 1.38 4.61
C TRP A 110 8.36 -0.12 4.58
N ASP A 111 9.62 -0.45 4.85
CA ASP A 111 10.14 -1.83 4.78
C ASP A 111 10.15 -2.55 6.13
N ASN A 112 9.65 -1.90 7.20
CA ASN A 112 9.54 -2.55 8.49
C ASN A 112 8.44 -3.62 8.45
N ALA A 113 8.83 -4.87 8.70
CA ALA A 113 7.93 -6.01 8.66
C ALA A 113 7.07 -6.12 9.94
N TRP A 114 6.17 -5.17 10.13
CA TRP A 114 5.30 -5.07 11.32
C TRP A 114 4.34 -6.27 11.49
N GLY A 115 4.07 -7.03 10.43
CA GLY A 115 3.23 -8.23 10.50
C GLY A 115 3.74 -9.28 11.50
N TYR A 116 5.05 -9.38 11.71
CA TYR A 116 5.64 -10.30 12.69
C TYR A 116 5.35 -9.90 14.15
N SER A 117 4.97 -8.63 14.40
CA SER A 117 4.52 -8.18 15.72
C SER A 117 3.16 -8.74 16.12
N LEU A 118 2.47 -9.46 15.23
CA LEU A 118 1.21 -10.14 15.55
C LEU A 118 1.41 -11.42 16.35
N ALA A 119 2.55 -12.11 16.25
CA ALA A 119 2.75 -13.39 16.95
C ALA A 119 2.52 -13.28 18.47
N PRO A 120 3.09 -12.31 19.21
CA PRO A 120 2.82 -12.16 20.64
C PRO A 120 1.34 -11.87 20.97
N LEU A 121 0.60 -11.24 20.06
CA LEU A 121 -0.83 -10.97 20.25
C LEU A 121 -1.64 -12.27 20.07
N LEU A 122 -1.29 -13.07 19.07
CA LEU A 122 -1.91 -14.37 18.83
C LEU A 122 -1.62 -15.35 19.97
N ASP A 123 -0.38 -15.39 20.47
CA ASP A 123 0.03 -16.21 21.63
C ASP A 123 -0.73 -15.82 22.91
N ALA A 124 -1.08 -14.53 23.04
CA ALA A 124 -1.92 -14.02 24.12
C ALA A 124 -3.43 -14.31 23.93
N GLY A 125 -3.82 -15.01 22.86
CA GLY A 125 -5.19 -15.39 22.57
C GLY A 125 -6.04 -14.27 21.94
N VAL A 126 -5.42 -13.22 21.39
CA VAL A 126 -6.14 -12.15 20.69
C VAL A 126 -6.53 -12.64 19.29
N PRO A 127 -7.84 -12.70 18.95
CA PRO A 127 -8.26 -13.10 17.61
C PRO A 127 -7.94 -12.00 16.59
N VAL A 128 -7.28 -12.37 15.49
CA VAL A 128 -6.92 -11.46 14.39
C VAL A 128 -7.55 -11.94 13.08
N LEU A 129 -8.21 -11.03 12.35
CA LEU A 129 -8.73 -11.26 11.00
C LEU A 129 -7.90 -10.47 9.99
N ILE A 130 -7.20 -11.19 9.11
CA ILE A 130 -6.56 -10.61 7.93
C ILE A 130 -7.45 -10.89 6.72
N TYR A 131 -7.88 -9.84 6.03
CA TYR A 131 -8.69 -9.96 4.82
C TYR A 131 -8.07 -9.12 3.69
N SER A 132 -8.16 -9.62 2.46
CA SER A 132 -7.65 -8.95 1.27
C SER A 132 -8.64 -9.11 0.13
N GLY A 133 -8.86 -8.04 -0.64
CA GLY A 133 -9.60 -8.13 -1.90
C GLY A 133 -8.79 -8.91 -2.94
N ASP A 134 -9.45 -9.76 -3.73
CA ASP A 134 -8.79 -10.60 -4.73
C ASP A 134 -8.35 -9.84 -5.99
N MET A 135 -8.80 -8.59 -6.14
CA MET A 135 -8.51 -7.71 -7.27
C MET A 135 -7.56 -6.54 -6.92
N ASP A 136 -7.12 -6.43 -5.67
CA ASP A 136 -6.15 -5.40 -5.27
C ASP A 136 -4.74 -5.79 -5.74
N TYR A 137 -3.99 -4.83 -6.29
CA TYR A 137 -2.62 -5.04 -6.72
C TYR A 137 -1.63 -4.65 -5.62
N ILE A 138 -1.75 -3.44 -5.08
CA ILE A 138 -0.74 -2.85 -4.20
C ILE A 138 -0.60 -3.63 -2.88
N CYS A 139 -1.70 -4.16 -2.33
CA CYS A 139 -1.74 -5.05 -1.17
C CYS A 139 -2.43 -6.39 -1.51
N ASN A 140 -2.02 -7.00 -2.63
CA ASN A 140 -2.65 -8.19 -3.18
C ASN A 140 -2.79 -9.37 -2.19
N TRP A 141 -3.88 -10.13 -2.38
CA TRP A 141 -4.22 -11.29 -1.53
C TRP A 141 -3.14 -12.39 -1.52
N MET A 142 -2.36 -12.55 -2.59
CA MET A 142 -1.30 -13.57 -2.65
C MET A 142 -0.16 -13.23 -1.69
N GLY A 143 0.23 -11.94 -1.63
CA GLY A 143 1.17 -11.43 -0.64
C GLY A 143 0.62 -11.59 0.77
N GLY A 144 -0.64 -11.20 0.98
CA GLY A 144 -1.38 -11.40 2.22
C GLY A 144 -1.35 -12.85 2.72
N PHE A 145 -1.69 -13.79 1.84
CA PHE A 145 -1.68 -15.23 2.12
C PHE A 145 -0.27 -15.78 2.38
N ALA A 146 0.74 -15.30 1.65
CA ALA A 146 2.11 -15.77 1.81
C ALA A 146 2.70 -15.38 3.17
N TRP A 147 2.57 -14.12 3.60
CA TRP A 147 3.14 -13.67 4.87
C TRP A 147 2.39 -14.25 6.08
N THR A 148 1.06 -14.39 5.99
CA THR A 148 0.26 -14.97 7.07
C THR A 148 0.57 -16.45 7.29
N ASN A 149 0.84 -17.22 6.22
CA ASN A 149 1.30 -18.61 6.35
C ASN A 149 2.74 -18.73 6.87
N ALA A 150 3.59 -17.73 6.62
CA ALA A 150 4.97 -17.70 7.08
C ALA A 150 5.11 -17.19 8.53
N LEU A 151 4.07 -16.55 9.08
CA LEU A 151 4.05 -16.09 10.47
C LEU A 151 4.02 -17.30 11.42
N VAL A 152 5.03 -17.41 12.27
CA VAL A 152 5.13 -18.45 13.31
C VAL A 152 4.59 -17.90 14.62
N TRP A 153 3.69 -18.67 15.26
CA TRP A 153 3.09 -18.38 16.57
C TRP A 153 2.64 -19.71 17.23
N ASP A 154 2.39 -19.71 18.54
CA ASP A 154 2.26 -20.93 19.35
C ASP A 154 1.01 -21.78 19.04
N GLY A 155 -0.04 -21.16 18.51
CA GLY A 155 -1.32 -21.83 18.22
C GLY A 155 -1.50 -22.33 16.79
N GLN A 156 -0.41 -22.38 16.00
CA GLN A 156 -0.40 -22.92 14.63
C GLN A 156 -0.21 -24.45 14.58
#